data_AF-A0A6A7RQ90-F1
#
_entry.id   AF-A0A6A7RQ90-F1
#
_cell.length_a   1.000
_cell.length_b   1.000
_cell.length_c   1.000
_cell.angle_alpha   90.00
_cell.angle_beta   90.00
_cell.angle_gamma   90.00
#
_symmetry.space_group_name_H-M   'P 1'
#
loop_
_entity.id
_entity.type
_entity.pdbx_description
1 polymer ?
#
loop_
_entity_poly.entity_id
_entity_poly.type
_entity_poly.pdbx_seq_one_letter_code
_entity_poly.pdbx_strand_id
1 'polypeptide(L)' 'MLKKPIYLQAGSFQNMAEADNQKARLALMGVEARIQQVMLQDKVWYRVRLGPYPRMDEVSILRGELARQGIDARVVKKD' A
#
# COMPACT_ATOMS: atom_id res chain seq x y z
N MET A 1 -13.11 -21.98 6.25
CA MET A 1 -11.89 -21.18 6.51
C MET A 1 -12.07 -19.79 5.94
N LEU A 2 -12.06 -18.73 6.76
CA LEU A 2 -12.06 -17.35 6.25
C LEU A 2 -10.71 -17.09 5.56
N LYS A 3 -10.72 -16.77 4.26
CA LYS A 3 -9.50 -16.36 3.55
C LYS A 3 -8.99 -15.07 4.19
N LYS A 4 -7.70 -15.03 4.52
CA LYS A 4 -7.09 -13.83 5.12
C LYS A 4 -7.12 -12.69 4.08
N PRO A 5 -7.52 -11.47 4.46
CA PRO A 5 -7.51 -10.33 3.54
C PRO A 5 -6.10 -10.03 3.05
N ILE A 6 -5.97 -9.72 1.76
CA ILE A 6 -4.69 -9.42 1.12
C ILE A 6 -4.53 -7.92 1.01
N TYR A 7 -3.33 -7.41 1.29
CA TYR A 7 -3.02 -6.00 1.17
C TYR A 7 -1.79 -5.81 0.27
N LEU A 8 -1.71 -4.63 -0.35
CA LEU A 8 -0.50 -4.15 -0.99
C LEU A 8 0.04 -2.97 -0.20
N GLN A 9 1.35 -2.91 0.00
CA GLN A 9 2.06 -1.75 0.53
C GLN A 9 2.78 -1.07 -0.62
N ALA A 10 2.37 0.15 -0.95
CA ALA A 10 2.92 0.97 -2.04
C ALA A 10 3.95 2.01 -1.55
N GLY A 11 4.42 1.86 -0.30
CA GLY A 11 5.45 2.71 0.29
C GLY A 11 5.48 2.61 1.82
N SER A 12 6.62 2.99 2.40
CA SER A 12 6.81 3.14 3.85
C SER A 12 7.79 4.27 4.06
N PHE A 13 7.31 5.36 4.65
CA PHE A 13 8.04 6.62 4.74
C PHE A 13 8.23 7.03 6.20
N GLN A 14 9.29 7.75 6.53
CA GLN A 14 9.45 8.33 7.86
C GLN A 14 8.82 9.73 7.97
N ASN A 15 8.48 10.33 6.82
CA ASN A 15 7.83 11.63 6.72
C ASN A 15 6.36 11.46 6.27
N MET A 16 5.43 12.10 7.00
CA MET A 16 4.00 12.07 6.67
C MET A 16 3.71 12.66 5.28
N ALA A 17 4.39 13.75 4.90
CA ALA A 17 4.19 14.41 3.61
C ALA A 17 4.59 13.52 2.42
N GLU A 18 5.64 12.69 2.57
CA GLU A 18 6.01 11.71 1.54
C GLU A 18 4.93 10.63 1.39
N ALA A 19 4.36 10.17 2.50
CA ALA A 19 3.25 9.21 2.49
C ALA A 19 1.98 9.81 1.86
N ASP A 20 1.66 11.07 2.17
CA ASP A 20 0.53 11.80 1.57
C ASP A 20 0.74 12.03 0.08
N ASN A 21 1.96 12.39 -0.36
CA ASN A 21 2.30 12.52 -1.77
C ASN A 21 2.10 11.18 -2.52
N GLN A 22 2.56 10.07 -1.95
CA GLN A 22 2.37 8.74 -2.54
C GLN A 22 0.88 8.37 -2.60
N LYS A 23 0.10 8.66 -1.54
CA LYS A 23 -1.36 8.48 -1.52
C LYS A 23 -2.06 9.32 -2.59
N ALA A 24 -1.65 10.57 -2.77
CA ALA A 24 -2.20 11.45 -3.80
C ALA A 24 -1.89 10.92 -5.22
N ARG A 25 -0.66 10.48 -5.48
CA ARG A 25 -0.30 9.85 -6.77
C ARG A 25 -1.16 8.61 -7.06
N LEU A 26 -1.41 7.78 -6.06
CA LEU A 26 -2.31 6.62 -6.18
C LEU A 26 -3.76 7.06 -6.46
N ALA A 27 -4.26 8.09 -5.77
CA ALA A 27 -5.61 8.61 -5.99
C ALA A 27 -5.79 9.18 -7.41
N LEU A 28 -4.78 9.85 -7.97
CA LEU A 28 -4.78 10.31 -9.37
C LEU A 28 -4.87 9.16 -10.38
N MET A 29 -4.45 7.96 -10.00
CA MET A 29 -4.58 6.74 -10.80
C MET A 29 -5.90 5.99 -10.54
N GLY A 30 -6.81 6.56 -9.74
CA GLY A 30 -8.05 5.90 -9.33
C GLY A 30 -7.86 4.81 -8.25
N VAL A 31 -6.71 4.78 -7.59
CA VAL A 31 -6.38 3.78 -6.57
C VAL A 31 -6.52 4.39 -5.17
N GLU A 32 -7.48 3.90 -4.38
CA GLU A 32 -7.64 4.34 -2.99
C GLU A 32 -6.55 3.72 -2.08
N ALA A 33 -5.82 4.59 -1.37
CA ALA A 33 -4.81 4.19 -0.40
C ALA A 33 -5.10 4.76 1.00
N ARG A 34 -4.65 4.03 2.03
CA ARG A 34 -4.69 4.44 3.43
C ARG A 34 -3.28 4.54 3.97
N ILE A 35 -3.02 5.59 4.74
CA ILE A 35 -1.76 5.73 5.49
C ILE A 35 -1.96 5.11 6.86
N GLN A 36 -1.04 4.24 7.25
CA GLN A 36 -1.01 3.66 8.58
C GLN A 36 0.28 4.04 9.27
N GLN A 37 0.15 4.66 10.43
CA GLN A 37 1.27 4.97 11.31
C GLN A 37 1.63 3.73 12.14
N VAL A 38 2.89 3.33 12.12
CA VAL A 38 3.43 2.23 12.92
C VAL A 38 4.75 2.64 13.55
N MET A 39 5.09 2.05 14.70
CA MET A 39 6.39 2.22 15.33
C MET A 39 7.23 0.97 15.09
N LEU A 40 8.40 1.12 14.46
CA LEU A 40 9.40 0.04 14.30
C LEU A 40 10.76 0.55 14.73
N GLN A 41 11.43 -0.21 15.60
CA GLN A 41 12.78 0.11 16.08
C GLN A 41 12.87 1.56 16.57
N ASP A 42 11.92 1.94 17.42
CA ASP A 42 11.78 3.28 18.01
C ASP A 42 11.64 4.44 17.00
N LYS A 43 11.27 4.13 15.75
CA LYS A 43 11.00 5.10 14.69
C LYS A 43 9.56 4.98 14.21
N VAL A 44 8.94 6.13 13.97
CA VAL A 44 7.62 6.20 13.34
C VAL A 44 7.76 6.00 11.83
N TRP A 45 6.89 5.17 11.27
CA TRP A 45 6.76 4.93 9.84
C TRP A 45 5.31 5.11 9.40
N TYR A 46 5.13 5.74 8.25
CA TYR A 46 3.86 5.97 7.56
C TYR A 46 3.80 5.03 6.36
N ARG A 47 3.10 3.90 6.53
CA ARG A 47 2.93 2.88 5.49
C ARG A 47 1.71 3.20 4.62
N VAL A 48 1.91 3.30 3.32
CA VAL A 48 0.84 3.51 2.35
C VAL A 48 0.32 2.16 1.90
N ARG A 49 -0.91 1.81 2.28
CA ARG A 49 -1.54 0.51 1.98
C ARG A 49 -2.78 0.61 1.12
N LEU A 50 -2.98 -0.43 0.32
CA LEU A 50 -4.11 -0.67 -0.57
C LEU A 50 -4.85 -1.93 -0.13
N GLY A 51 -6.18 -1.92 -0.27
CA GLY A 51 -7.06 -3.03 0.09
C GLY A 51 -7.83 -2.82 1.41
N PRO A 52 -8.44 -3.89 1.96
CA PRO A 52 -8.20 -5.30 1.64
C PRO A 52 -8.74 -5.75 0.27
N TYR A 53 -8.05 -6.70 -0.36
CA TYR A 53 -8.49 -7.40 -1.56
C TYR A 53 -8.91 -8.85 -1.26
N PRO A 54 -9.97 -9.36 -1.90
CA PRO A 54 -10.47 -10.73 -1.69
C PRO A 54 -9.67 -11.80 -2.45
N ARG A 55 -8.91 -11.43 -3.47
CA ARG A 55 -8.21 -12.37 -4.39
C ARG A 55 -6.79 -11.92 -4.72
N MET A 56 -5.89 -12.90 -4.86
CA MET A 56 -4.50 -12.65 -5.29
C MET A 56 -4.40 -12.19 -6.76
N ASP A 57 -5.38 -12.55 -7.59
CA ASP A 57 -5.42 -12.17 -9.00
C ASP A 57 -5.56 -10.64 -9.14
N GLU A 58 -6.48 -10.02 -8.40
CA GLU A 58 -6.68 -8.56 -8.34
C GLU A 58 -5.40 -7.83 -7.89
N VAL A 59 -4.76 -8.37 -6.85
CA VAL A 59 -3.50 -7.85 -6.31
C VAL A 59 -2.37 -7.93 -7.34
N SER A 60 -2.31 -8.99 -8.13
CA SER A 60 -1.27 -9.18 -9.15
C SER A 60 -1.45 -8.22 -10.32
N ILE A 61 -2.69 -8.00 -10.75
CA ILE A 61 -3.03 -7.02 -11.80
C ILE A 61 -2.67 -5.61 -11.34
N LEU A 62 -3.15 -5.20 -10.16
CA LEU A 62 -2.89 -3.86 -9.63
C LEU A 62 -1.40 -3.62 -9.40
N ARG A 63 -0.66 -4.61 -8.87
CA ARG A 63 0.81 -4.50 -8.74
C ARG A 63 1.48 -4.28 -10.09
N GLY A 64 1.02 -4.94 -11.15
CA GLY A 64 1.53 -4.73 -12.51
C GLY A 64 1.21 -3.33 -13.06
N GLU A 65 0.02 -2.81 -12.80
CA GLU A 65 -0.37 -1.43 -13.14
C GLU A 65 0.49 -0.39 -12.43
N LEU A 66 0.68 -0.55 -11.11
CA LEU A 66 1.53 0.31 -10.30
C LEU A 66 2.98 0.29 -10.80
N ALA A 67 3.52 -0.90 -11.08
CA ALA A 67 4.89 -1.04 -11.60
C ALA A 67 5.08 -0.31 -12.93
N ARG A 68 4.10 -0.37 -13.85
CA ARG A 68 4.12 0.39 -15.12
C ARG A 68 4.13 1.91 -14.93
N GLN A 69 3.65 2.40 -13.79
CA GLN A 69 3.65 3.81 -13.40
C GLN A 69 4.84 4.17 -12.48
N GLY A 70 5.80 3.24 -12.31
CA GLY A 70 6.99 3.45 -11.49
C GLY A 70 6.75 3.33 -9.98
N ILE A 71 5.67 2.67 -9.55
CA ILE A 71 5.34 2.44 -8.14
C ILE A 71 5.59 0.96 -7.81
N ASP A 72 6.61 0.67 -6.98
CA ASP A 72 6.81 -0.68 -6.42
C ASP A 72 5.83 -0.92 -5.28
N ALA A 73 5.06 -2.02 -5.37
CA ALA A 73 4.09 -2.41 -4.36
C ALA A 73 4.30 -3.87 -3.93
N ARG A 74 4.34 -4.09 -2.61
CA ARG A 74 4.60 -5.41 -2.02
C ARG A 74 3.36 -6.00 -1.36
N VAL A 75 3.13 -7.29 -1.56
CA VAL A 75 2.05 -8.00 -0.89
C VAL A 75 2.39 -8.13 0.59
N VAL A 76 1.47 -7.69 1.46
CA VAL A 76 1.64 -7.74 2.91
C VAL A 76 0.41 -8.37 3.58
N LYS A 77 0.63 -8.93 4.77
CA LYS A 77 -0.46 -9.38 5.63
C LYS A 77 -1.07 -8.19 6.36
N LYS A 78 -2.29 -8.36 6.88
CA LYS A 78 -2.79 -7.48 7.95
C LYS A 78 -1.80 -7.57 9.11
N ASP A 79 -1.38 -6.42 9.64
CA ASP A 79 -0.59 -6.34 10.88
C ASP A 79 -1.30 -7.03 12.04
#